data_AF-A0A1T5FQK3-F1
#
_entry.id   AF-A0A1T5FQK3-F1
#
_cell.length_a   1.000
_cell.length_b   1.000
_cell.length_c   1.000
_cell.angle_alpha   90.00
_cell.angle_beta   90.00
_cell.angle_gamma   90.00
#
_symmetry.space_group_name_H-M   'P 1'
#
loop_
_entity.id
_entity.type
_entity.pdbx_description
1 polymer ?
#
loop_
_entity_poly.entity_id
_entity_poly.type
_entity_poly.pdbx_seq_one_letter_code
_entity_poly.pdbx_strand_id
1 'polypeptide(L)' 'MATFETYVPGEQVWDERHHATLRFVAEEHNRVSGWIAISPVSTHTVYSGVGEVSVYISNKSKGKSIASKLQHHKIQIKIL' A
#
# COMPACT_ATOMS: atom_id res chain seq x y z
N MET A 1 18.12 5.12 3.29
CA MET A 1 17.46 6.42 3.48
C MET A 1 16.04 6.26 2.96
N ALA A 2 15.01 6.57 3.75
CA ALA A 2 13.62 6.52 3.27
C ALA A 2 13.30 7.83 2.53
N THR A 3 13.13 7.77 1.23
CA THR A 3 12.63 8.89 0.42
C THR A 3 11.12 8.96 0.59
N PHE A 4 10.64 10.01 1.26
CA PHE A 4 9.21 10.31 1.28
C PHE A 4 8.85 11.05 0.00
N GLU A 5 7.92 10.51 -0.78
CA GLU A 5 7.34 11.26 -1.88
C GLU A 5 6.55 12.44 -1.32
N THR A 6 6.88 13.65 -1.78
CA THR A 6 6.26 14.91 -1.36
C THR A 6 4.99 15.25 -2.15
N TYR A 7 4.74 14.52 -3.24
CA TYR A 7 3.58 14.72 -4.12
C TYR A 7 2.83 13.41 -4.30
N VAL A 8 1.50 13.50 -4.33
CA VAL A 8 0.66 12.35 -4.66
C VAL A 8 0.83 12.09 -6.17
N PRO A 9 1.32 10.91 -6.58
CA PRO A 9 1.43 10.58 -7.99
C PRO A 9 0.04 10.54 -8.64
N GLY A 10 -0.01 10.75 -9.96
CA GLY A 10 -1.22 10.49 -10.72
C GLY A 10 -1.63 9.02 -10.62
N GLU A 11 -2.93 8.75 -10.72
CA GLU A 11 -3.52 7.41 -10.55
C GLU A 11 -2.81 6.35 -11.41
N GLN A 12 -2.63 6.61 -12.71
CA GLN A 12 -1.96 5.69 -13.63
C GLN A 12 -0.50 5.41 -13.21
N VAL A 13 0.22 6.44 -12.77
CA VAL A 13 1.62 6.28 -12.32
C VAL A 13 1.67 5.46 -11.03
N TRP A 14 0.69 5.64 -10.14
CA TRP A 14 0.58 4.81 -8.94
C TRP A 14 0.25 3.36 -9.29
N ASP A 15 -0.65 3.14 -10.25
CA ASP A 15 -1.06 1.82 -10.74
C ASP A 15 0.12 1.06 -11.35
N GLU A 16 0.86 1.68 -12.27
CA GLU A 16 2.03 1.07 -12.93
C GLU A 16 3.18 0.74 -11.95
N ARG A 17 3.32 1.53 -10.88
CA ARG A 17 4.38 1.33 -9.88
C ARG A 17 4.07 0.22 -8.89
N HIS A 18 2.81 -0.16 -8.70
CA HIS A 18 2.42 -1.15 -7.71
C HIS A 18 1.90 -2.42 -8.37
N HIS A 19 2.11 -3.54 -7.70
CA HIS A 19 1.61 -4.82 -8.17
C HIS A 19 0.08 -4.85 -8.10
N ALA A 20 -0.57 -5.09 -9.24
CA ALA A 20 -2.02 -5.01 -9.40
C ALA A 20 -2.82 -5.83 -8.37
N THR A 21 -2.28 -6.98 -7.92
CA THR A 21 -2.97 -7.87 -6.97
C THR A 21 -2.48 -7.76 -5.51
N LEU A 22 -1.39 -7.03 -5.25
CA LEU A 22 -0.79 -6.93 -3.91
C LEU A 22 -0.98 -5.53 -3.34
N ARG A 23 -2.19 -5.02 -3.51
CA ARG A 23 -2.64 -3.71 -3.05
C ARG A 23 -3.98 -3.87 -2.35
N PHE A 24 -4.06 -3.29 -1.16
CA PHE A 24 -5.16 -3.53 -0.25
C PHE A 24 -5.54 -2.24 0.46
N VAL A 25 -6.83 -1.92 0.45
CA VAL A 25 -7.37 -0.74 1.13
C VAL A 25 -8.26 -1.17 2.28
N ALA A 26 -8.05 -0.56 3.45
CA ALA A 26 -8.92 -0.66 4.59
C ALA A 26 -9.92 0.50 4.57
N GLU A 27 -11.21 0.18 4.44
CA GLU A 27 -12.29 1.17 4.44
C GLU A 27 -13.15 1.03 5.70
N GLU A 28 -13.49 2.16 6.32
CA GLU A 28 -14.41 2.23 7.45
C GLU A 28 -15.42 3.36 7.17
N HIS A 29 -16.72 3.06 7.19
CA HIS A 29 -17.79 4.02 6.86
C HIS A 29 -17.57 4.75 5.51
N ASN A 30 -17.20 4.02 4.45
CA ASN A 30 -16.88 4.57 3.11
C ASN A 30 -15.73 5.61 3.11
N ARG A 31 -14.84 5.56 4.11
CA ARG A 31 -13.62 6.36 4.14
C ARG A 31 -12.41 5.45 4.21
N VAL A 32 -11.40 5.77 3.42
CA VAL A 32 -10.11 5.09 3.48
C VAL A 32 -9.45 5.37 4.83
N SER A 33 -9.29 4.32 5.63
CA SER A 33 -8.66 4.36 6.93
C SER A 33 -7.15 4.05 6.85
N GLY A 34 -6.73 3.37 5.79
CA GLY A 34 -5.34 3.10 5.43
C GLY A 34 -5.24 2.17 4.23
N TRP A 35 -4.04 1.99 3.70
CA TRP A 35 -3.74 1.05 2.61
C TRP A 35 -2.32 0.50 2.73
N ILE A 36 -2.09 -0.64 2.06
CA ILE A 36 -0.78 -1.25 1.84
C ILE A 36 -0.66 -1.64 0.37
N ALA A 37 0.50 -1.41 -0.23
CA ALA A 37 0.78 -1.80 -1.60
C ALA A 37 2.24 -2.24 -1.74
N ILE A 38 2.50 -3.15 -2.68
CA ILE A 38 3.85 -3.63 -2.98
C ILE A 38 4.27 -3.14 -4.36
N SER A 39 5.45 -2.54 -4.46
CA SER A 39 6.09 -2.17 -5.72
C SER A 39 7.35 -3.03 -5.96
N PRO A 40 7.70 -3.39 -7.21
CA PRO A 40 8.97 -4.03 -7.47
C PRO A 40 10.11 -3.06 -7.20
N VAL A 41 11.15 -3.51 -6.48
CA VAL A 41 12.33 -2.65 -6.19
C VAL A 41 13.15 -2.33 -7.44
N SER A 42 13.05 -3.19 -8.46
CA SER A 42 13.80 -3.07 -9.69
C SER A 42 13.16 -3.90 -10.80
N THR A 43 13.36 -3.48 -12.05
CA THR A 43 13.01 -4.26 -13.26
C THR A 43 14.08 -5.28 -13.64
N HIS A 44 15.26 -5.25 -13.02
CA HIS A 44 16.33 -6.21 -13.27
C HIS A 44 15.97 -7.59 -12.72
N THR A 45 16.18 -8.64 -13.52
CA THR A 45 15.85 -10.04 -13.19
C THR A 45 16.42 -10.53 -11.86
N VAL A 46 17.60 -10.04 -11.48
CA VAL A 46 18.27 -10.42 -10.21
C VAL A 46 17.49 -10.00 -8.95
N TYR A 47 16.55 -9.07 -9.08
CA TYR A 47 15.66 -8.63 -8.01
C TYR A 47 14.22 -9.12 -8.20
N SER A 48 13.98 -10.02 -9.16
CA SER A 48 12.66 -10.62 -9.36
C SER A 48 12.19 -11.29 -8.07
N GLY A 49 10.99 -10.93 -7.62
CA GLY A 49 10.41 -11.39 -6.36
C GLY A 49 10.73 -10.53 -5.13
N VAL A 50 11.56 -9.49 -5.26
CA VAL A 50 11.80 -8.50 -4.20
C VAL A 50 10.88 -7.30 -4.42
N GLY A 51 10.10 -6.95 -3.41
CA GLY A 51 9.20 -5.79 -3.44
C GLY A 51 9.41 -4.86 -2.25
N GLU A 52 9.19 -3.58 -2.48
CA GLU A 52 9.09 -2.57 -1.43
C GLU A 52 7.63 -2.45 -0.97
N VAL A 53 7.43 -2.40 0.35
CA VAL A 53 6.10 -2.29 0.94
C VAL A 53 5.84 -0.83 1.30
N SER A 54 4.86 -0.23 0.63
CA SER A 54 4.35 1.10 0.97
C SER A 54 3.10 0.99 1.85
N VAL A 55 3.06 1.77 2.93
CA VAL A 55 1.93 1.78 3.88
C VAL A 55 1.51 3.21 4.20
N TYR A 56 0.21 3.47 4.13
CA TYR A 56 -0.39 4.70 4.61
C TYR A 56 -1.48 4.40 5.63
N ILE A 57 -1.45 5.07 6.78
CA ILE A 57 -2.50 5.02 7.79
C ILE A 57 -3.00 6.44 8.03
N SER A 58 -4.32 6.64 7.93
CA SER A 58 -4.93 7.92 8.27
C SER A 58 -4.63 8.29 9.72
N ASN A 59 -4.34 9.57 9.99
CA ASN A 59 -4.03 10.03 11.34
C ASN A 59 -5.17 9.75 12.34
N LYS A 60 -6.43 9.73 11.85
CA LYS A 60 -7.64 9.39 12.63
C LYS A 60 -7.74 7.90 12.99
N SER A 61 -6.90 7.07 12.40
CA SER A 61 -6.92 5.62 12.52
C SER A 61 -5.67 5.06 13.20
N LYS A 62 -4.82 5.92 13.75
CA LYS A 62 -3.66 5.53 14.56
C LYS A 62 -4.09 4.70 15.78
N GLY A 63 -3.24 3.77 16.20
CA GLY A 63 -3.50 2.90 17.35
C GLY A 63 -4.50 1.75 17.11
N LYS A 64 -5.15 1.68 15.93
CA LYS A 64 -6.10 0.59 15.59
C LYS A 64 -5.45 -0.68 15.01
N SER A 65 -4.11 -0.75 15.00
CA SER A 65 -3.31 -1.83 14.39
C SER A 65 -3.65 -2.12 12.92
N ILE A 66 -4.05 -1.10 12.15
CA ILE A 66 -4.48 -1.26 10.75
C ILE A 66 -3.36 -1.82 9.88
N ALA A 67 -2.11 -1.38 10.05
CA ALA A 67 -0.97 -1.91 9.28
C ALA A 67 -0.80 -3.42 9.50
N SER A 68 -0.82 -3.88 10.75
CA SER A 68 -0.74 -5.31 11.08
C SER A 68 -1.95 -6.09 10.55
N LYS A 69 -3.15 -5.49 10.58
CA LYS A 69 -4.38 -6.12 10.07
C LYS A 69 -4.37 -6.23 8.54
N LEU A 70 -3.84 -5.22 7.85
CA LEU A 70 -3.64 -5.22 6.40
C LEU A 70 -2.63 -6.29 5.98
N GLN A 71 -1.48 -6.38 6.65
CA GLN A 71 -0.47 -7.42 6.39
C GLN A 71 -1.07 -8.83 6.52
N HIS A 72 -1.87 -9.07 7.56
CA HIS A 72 -2.49 -10.37 7.80
C HIS A 72 -3.84 -10.58 7.09
N HIS A 73 -4.30 -9.62 6.29
CA HIS A 73 -5.61 -9.65 5.63
C HIS A 73 -6.81 -9.88 6.57
N LYS A 74 -6.77 -9.33 7.79
CA LYS A 74 -7.75 -9.61 8.87
C LYS A 74 -8.89 -8.60 9.00
N ILE A 75 -9.06 -7.68 8.04
CA ILE A 75 -10.16 -6.69 8.02
C ILE A 75 -10.80 -6.67 6.64
N GLN A 76 -11.97 -6.02 6.51
CA GLN A 76 -12.57 -5.82 5.20
C GLN A 76 -11.61 -5.04 4.31
N ILE A 77 -11.14 -5.71 3.28
CA ILE A 77 -10.14 -5.23 2.35
C ILE A 77 -10.74 -5.33 0.96
N LYS A 78 -10.62 -4.25 0.20
CA LYS A 78 -10.89 -4.26 -1.23
C LYS A 78 -9.56 -4.26 -1.98
N ILE A 79 -9.51 -5.08 -3.03
CA ILE A 79 -8.48 -5.01 -4.06
C ILE A 79 -8.95 -3.93 -5.04
N LEU A 80 -8.09 -2.95 -5.30
CA LEU A 80 -8.31 -1.91 -6.31
C LEU A 80 -7.98 -2.45 -7.70
#